data_AF-A0A962GJB0-F1
#
_entry.id   AF-A0A962GJB0-F1
#
_cell.length_a   1.000
_cell.length_b   1.000
_cell.length_c   1.000
_cell.angle_alpha   90.00
_cell.angle_beta   90.00
_cell.angle_gamma   90.00
#
_symmetry.space_group_name_H-M   'P 1'
#
loop_
_entity.id
_entity.type
_entity.pdbx_description
1 polymer ?
#
loop_
_entity_poly.entity_id
_entity_poly.type
_entity_poly.pdbx_seq_one_letter_code
_entity_poly.pdbx_strand_id
1 'polypeptide(L)'
;MKKTTLLILFLFATFFGNSQTALTAGDIAFVGSNSDGATNADDTVAFVLLKDIDAATTIIFTDMGWNDGTGFFATNGDGEFTWTSGVARTAGEVVTIDMGPLFPAAYSSIGDQLFAIQGSTAAPIFIAGLQYNDATGDDANWDGAATSNSTSALPNALITGST
;
A
#
# COMPACT_ATOMS: atom_id res chain seq x y z
N MET A 1 15.55 50.85 0.14
CA MET A 1 14.35 50.38 0.85
C MET A 1 13.35 49.65 -0.04
N LYS A 2 13.11 50.05 -1.31
CA LYS A 2 12.17 49.33 -2.22
C LYS A 2 12.67 47.98 -2.75
N LYS A 3 14.00 47.78 -2.87
CA LYS A 3 14.62 46.53 -3.38
C LYS A 3 14.59 45.38 -2.36
N THR A 4 14.64 45.70 -1.06
CA THR A 4 14.56 44.72 0.04
C THR A 4 13.13 44.25 0.30
N THR A 5 12.12 45.09 0.05
CA THR A 5 10.70 44.68 0.13
C THR A 5 10.32 43.65 -0.94
N LEU A 6 10.89 43.74 -2.14
CA LEU A 6 10.61 42.79 -3.22
C LEU A 6 11.20 41.38 -2.96
N LEU A 7 12.32 41.31 -2.24
CA LEU A 7 12.97 40.05 -1.87
C LEU A 7 12.19 39.29 -0.77
N ILE A 8 11.52 40.02 0.12
CA ILE A 8 10.70 39.43 1.19
C ILE A 8 9.35 38.93 0.64
N LEU A 9 8.80 39.59 -0.39
CA LEU A 9 7.56 39.14 -1.04
C LEU A 9 7.75 37.89 -1.92
N PHE A 10 8.96 37.68 -2.46
CA PHE A 10 9.31 36.47 -3.22
C PHE A 10 9.52 35.23 -2.33
N LEU A 11 9.90 35.43 -1.06
CA LEU A 11 10.15 34.33 -0.12
C LEU A 11 8.86 33.71 0.46
N PHE A 12 7.72 34.39 0.31
CA PHE A 12 6.40 33.89 0.71
C PHE A 12 5.63 33.17 -0.40
N ALA A 13 6.16 33.12 -1.63
CA ALA A 13 5.41 32.67 -2.80
C ALA A 13 5.49 31.17 -3.12
N THR A 14 6.22 30.35 -2.37
CA THR A 14 6.47 28.95 -2.76
C THR A 14 6.48 27.96 -1.61
N PHE A 15 5.33 27.75 -0.96
CA PHE A 15 5.04 26.51 -0.24
C PHE A 15 3.55 26.13 -0.42
N PHE A 16 3.08 26.08 -1.67
CA PHE A 16 1.96 25.18 -1.99
C PHE A 16 2.54 23.77 -2.07
N GLY A 17 2.97 23.22 -0.94
CA GLY A 17 3.13 21.78 -0.83
C GLY A 17 1.72 21.21 -0.95
N ASN A 18 1.45 20.46 -2.02
CA ASN A 18 0.28 19.59 -2.02
C ASN A 18 0.53 18.56 -0.91
N SER A 19 0.04 18.84 0.30
CA SER A 19 0.12 17.89 1.39
C SER A 19 -0.80 16.74 1.03
N GLN A 20 -0.24 15.57 0.79
CA GLN A 20 -1.04 14.36 0.75
C GLN A 20 -1.70 14.11 2.11
N THR A 21 -2.82 13.37 2.08
CA THR A 21 -3.40 12.85 3.30
C THR A 21 -2.48 11.77 3.89
N ALA A 22 -2.12 11.93 5.17
CA ALA A 22 -1.42 10.88 5.91
C ALA A 22 -2.40 9.76 6.26
N LEU A 23 -2.08 8.54 5.84
CA LEU A 23 -2.89 7.35 6.08
C LEU A 23 -2.22 6.49 7.16
N THR A 24 -3.05 5.87 7.99
CA THR A 24 -2.65 4.92 9.03
C THR A 24 -3.43 3.62 8.92
N ALA A 25 -3.04 2.61 9.71
CA ALA A 25 -3.73 1.33 9.77
C ALA A 25 -5.25 1.51 9.94
N GLY A 26 -6.02 0.89 9.05
CA GLY A 26 -7.49 0.97 9.07
C GLY A 26 -8.10 2.16 8.32
N ASP A 27 -7.31 3.02 7.68
CA ASP A 27 -7.85 4.10 6.82
C ASP A 27 -8.32 3.58 5.44
N ILE A 28 -7.97 2.34 5.07
CA ILE A 28 -8.55 1.59 3.95
C ILE A 28 -8.82 0.15 4.37
N ALA A 29 -9.66 -0.55 3.60
CA ALA A 29 -9.77 -2.01 3.68
C ALA A 29 -9.83 -2.61 2.27
N PHE A 30 -9.12 -3.71 2.04
CA PHE A 30 -9.30 -4.49 0.81
C PHE A 30 -10.68 -5.15 0.82
N VAL A 31 -11.39 -5.07 -0.32
CA VAL A 31 -12.76 -5.57 -0.49
C VAL A 31 -12.92 -6.49 -1.68
N GLY A 32 -11.87 -6.69 -2.48
CA GLY A 32 -11.86 -7.63 -3.58
C GLY A 32 -10.48 -7.78 -4.19
N SER A 33 -10.23 -8.95 -4.75
CA SER A 33 -9.07 -9.23 -5.59
C SER A 33 -9.53 -10.19 -6.69
N ASN A 34 -9.02 -9.96 -7.89
CA ASN A 34 -9.24 -10.80 -9.05
C ASN A 34 -7.87 -11.12 -9.65
N SER A 35 -7.47 -12.38 -9.53
CA SER A 35 -6.17 -12.92 -9.95
C SER A 35 -6.29 -14.03 -11.00
N ASP A 36 -7.42 -14.08 -11.72
CA ASP A 36 -7.68 -15.05 -12.81
C ASP A 36 -7.19 -14.53 -14.17
N GLY A 37 -6.32 -13.52 -14.17
CA GLY A 37 -5.71 -12.94 -15.36
C GLY A 37 -4.72 -13.87 -16.04
N ALA A 38 -4.53 -13.69 -17.36
CA ALA A 38 -3.44 -14.38 -18.07
C ALA A 38 -2.07 -13.75 -17.75
N THR A 39 -2.07 -12.49 -17.33
CA THR A 39 -0.93 -11.71 -16.89
C THR A 39 -1.34 -10.79 -15.74
N ASN A 40 -0.37 -10.27 -14.97
CA ASN A 40 -0.67 -9.33 -13.88
C ASN A 40 -1.44 -8.07 -14.34
N ALA A 41 -1.34 -7.70 -15.63
CA ALA A 41 -2.06 -6.56 -16.21
C ALA A 41 -3.55 -6.85 -16.45
N ASP A 42 -3.99 -8.09 -16.21
CA ASP A 42 -5.39 -8.48 -16.20
C ASP A 42 -5.93 -8.61 -14.75
N ASP A 43 -5.03 -8.58 -13.76
CA ASP A 43 -5.34 -8.74 -12.36
C ASP A 43 -5.68 -7.40 -11.71
N THR A 44 -6.62 -7.42 -10.78
CA THR A 44 -7.10 -6.21 -10.10
C THR A 44 -7.31 -6.42 -8.62
N VAL A 45 -7.15 -5.34 -7.86
CA VAL A 45 -7.50 -5.29 -6.44
C VAL A 45 -8.41 -4.10 -6.19
N ALA A 46 -9.40 -4.30 -5.33
CA ALA A 46 -10.31 -3.26 -4.89
C ALA A 46 -10.14 -3.00 -3.39
N PHE A 47 -10.08 -1.72 -3.01
CA PHE A 47 -10.10 -1.30 -1.62
C PHE A 47 -11.14 -0.20 -1.43
N VAL A 48 -11.77 -0.18 -0.25
CA VAL A 48 -12.64 0.92 0.18
C VAL A 48 -11.83 1.91 1.02
N LEU A 49 -12.07 3.20 0.80
CA LEU A 49 -11.57 4.26 1.66
C LEU A 49 -12.40 4.31 2.94
N LEU A 50 -11.77 4.31 4.10
CA LEU A 50 -12.42 4.52 5.40
C LEU A 50 -12.14 5.94 5.95
N LYS A 51 -11.42 6.74 5.17
CA LYS A 51 -11.06 8.13 5.43
C LYS A 51 -11.06 8.92 4.12
N ASP A 52 -11.46 10.18 4.19
CA ASP A 52 -11.35 11.12 3.06
C ASP A 52 -9.87 11.31 2.68
N ILE A 53 -9.57 11.37 1.38
CA ILE A 53 -8.22 11.60 0.88
C ILE A 53 -8.17 12.75 -0.13
N ASP A 54 -7.07 13.48 -0.11
CA ASP A 54 -6.79 14.54 -1.07
C ASP A 54 -6.26 13.97 -2.39
N ALA A 55 -6.36 14.75 -3.48
CA ALA A 55 -5.92 14.36 -4.82
C ALA A 55 -4.44 13.95 -4.90
N ALA A 56 -3.60 14.53 -4.05
CA ALA A 56 -2.17 14.23 -4.01
C ALA A 56 -1.81 12.99 -3.19
N THR A 57 -2.79 12.32 -2.58
CA THR A 57 -2.54 11.14 -1.74
C THR A 57 -1.99 9.99 -2.54
N THR A 58 -0.85 9.45 -2.08
CA THR A 58 -0.23 8.27 -2.65
C THR A 58 -0.27 7.09 -1.68
N ILE A 59 -0.33 5.90 -2.26
CA ILE A 59 -0.25 4.61 -1.57
C ILE A 59 0.74 3.75 -2.35
N ILE A 60 1.70 3.15 -1.65
CA ILE A 60 2.60 2.14 -2.21
C ILE A 60 1.94 0.78 -1.97
N PHE A 61 1.85 -0.01 -3.03
CA PHE A 61 1.43 -1.40 -2.99
C PHE A 61 2.64 -2.30 -3.22
N THR A 62 2.81 -3.32 -2.40
CA THR A 62 3.92 -4.28 -2.50
C THR A 62 3.49 -5.68 -2.08
N ASP A 63 4.01 -6.68 -2.78
CA ASP A 63 3.89 -8.11 -2.50
C ASP A 63 5.14 -8.66 -1.78
N MET A 64 6.00 -7.80 -1.22
CA MET A 64 7.10 -8.29 -0.37
C MET A 64 6.56 -8.86 0.93
N GLY A 65 7.04 -10.04 1.32
CA GLY A 65 6.65 -10.67 2.58
C GLY A 65 7.19 -9.89 3.79
N TRP A 66 6.50 -9.97 4.93
CA TRP A 66 6.94 -9.33 6.17
C TRP A 66 7.59 -10.32 7.13
N ASN A 67 8.66 -9.88 7.80
CA ASN A 67 9.26 -10.56 8.94
C ASN A 67 9.27 -9.66 10.17
N ASP A 68 8.79 -10.19 11.30
CA ASP A 68 8.80 -9.47 12.56
C ASP A 68 10.22 -9.08 12.98
N GLY A 69 10.40 -7.78 13.26
CA GLY A 69 11.67 -7.21 13.72
C GLY A 69 12.73 -6.96 12.64
N THR A 70 12.61 -7.56 11.45
CA THR A 70 13.57 -7.33 10.33
C THR A 70 12.97 -6.57 9.16
N GLY A 71 11.65 -6.58 8.99
CA GLY A 71 10.95 -5.79 7.98
C GLY A 71 10.56 -6.57 6.73
N PHE A 72 10.40 -5.86 5.62
CA PHE A 72 10.09 -6.49 4.33
C PHE A 72 11.24 -7.39 3.87
N PHE A 73 10.87 -8.59 3.44
CA PHE A 73 11.71 -9.64 2.91
C PHE A 73 11.43 -9.74 1.41
N ALA A 74 12.32 -9.16 0.61
CA ALA A 74 12.20 -9.20 -0.84
C ALA A 74 12.82 -10.48 -1.40
N THR A 75 12.06 -11.18 -2.24
CA THR A 75 12.50 -12.33 -3.02
C THR A 75 12.47 -12.05 -4.53
N ASN A 76 12.86 -13.04 -5.33
CA ASN A 76 12.74 -12.90 -6.78
C ASN A 76 11.28 -13.13 -7.19
N GLY A 77 10.63 -12.09 -7.70
CA GLY A 77 9.19 -12.11 -7.97
C GLY A 77 8.54 -10.83 -7.48
N ASP A 78 9.01 -10.34 -6.32
CA ASP A 78 8.40 -9.23 -5.61
C ASP A 78 8.67 -7.87 -6.28
N GLY A 79 7.70 -6.99 -6.13
CA GLY A 79 7.72 -5.62 -6.60
C GLY A 79 7.07 -4.64 -5.63
N GLU A 80 7.08 -3.38 -6.05
CA GLU A 80 6.26 -2.35 -5.47
C GLU A 80 5.87 -1.34 -6.55
N PHE A 81 4.72 -0.71 -6.40
CA PHE A 81 4.34 0.44 -7.23
C PHE A 81 3.57 1.47 -6.43
N THR A 82 3.57 2.72 -6.90
CA THR A 82 2.84 3.82 -6.26
C THR A 82 1.59 4.15 -7.04
N TRP A 83 0.44 4.03 -6.38
CA TRP A 83 -0.82 4.61 -6.83
C TRP A 83 -0.96 6.04 -6.30
N THR A 84 -1.51 6.94 -7.11
CA THR A 84 -1.85 8.31 -6.72
C THR A 84 -3.33 8.53 -6.97
N SER A 85 -4.06 9.09 -6.00
CA SER A 85 -5.51 9.27 -6.13
C SER A 85 -5.92 10.10 -7.35
N GLY A 86 -5.15 11.16 -7.63
CA GLY A 86 -5.37 12.10 -8.74
C GLY A 86 -6.56 13.04 -8.54
N VAL A 87 -7.48 12.70 -7.64
CA VAL A 87 -8.68 13.45 -7.26
C VAL A 87 -8.94 13.32 -5.77
N ALA A 88 -9.58 14.32 -5.17
CA ALA A 88 -10.06 14.17 -3.80
C ALA A 88 -11.19 13.12 -3.78
N ARG A 89 -11.16 12.22 -2.80
CA ARG A 89 -12.10 11.12 -2.64
C ARG A 89 -12.64 11.10 -1.22
N THR A 90 -13.87 10.63 -1.05
CA THR A 90 -14.52 10.55 0.27
C THR A 90 -14.50 9.13 0.80
N ALA A 91 -14.52 8.97 2.12
CA ALA A 91 -14.73 7.68 2.77
C ALA A 91 -16.01 6.99 2.23
N GLY A 92 -15.93 5.68 2.07
CA GLY A 92 -16.94 4.82 1.45
C GLY A 92 -16.76 4.60 -0.05
N GLU A 93 -15.91 5.38 -0.73
CA GLU A 93 -15.58 5.12 -2.13
C GLU A 93 -14.73 3.85 -2.28
N VAL A 94 -15.10 2.99 -3.23
CA VAL A 94 -14.30 1.82 -3.62
C VAL A 94 -13.43 2.19 -4.81
N VAL A 95 -12.13 1.98 -4.66
CA VAL A 95 -11.12 2.17 -5.69
C VAL A 95 -10.66 0.81 -6.18
N THR A 96 -10.67 0.61 -7.49
CA THR A 96 -10.08 -0.56 -8.14
C THR A 96 -8.79 -0.16 -8.83
N ILE A 97 -7.72 -0.91 -8.57
CA ILE A 97 -6.40 -0.70 -9.17
C ILE A 97 -6.02 -1.91 -10.02
N ASP A 98 -5.35 -1.62 -11.13
CA ASP A 98 -4.67 -2.60 -11.97
C ASP A 98 -3.37 -3.05 -11.29
N MET A 99 -3.06 -4.34 -11.37
CA MET A 99 -1.85 -4.93 -10.79
C MET A 99 -0.70 -5.04 -11.78
N GLY A 100 -0.88 -4.64 -13.05
CA GLY A 100 0.16 -4.64 -14.07
C GLY A 100 1.45 -3.87 -13.71
N PRO A 101 1.39 -2.76 -12.93
CA PRO A 101 2.60 -2.07 -12.45
C PRO A 101 3.37 -2.84 -11.37
N LEU A 102 2.76 -3.84 -10.73
CA LEU A 102 3.44 -4.71 -9.78
C LEU A 102 4.26 -5.74 -10.58
N PHE A 103 5.57 -5.49 -10.62
CA PHE A 103 6.53 -6.20 -11.47
C PHE A 103 7.71 -6.67 -10.62
N PRO A 104 8.25 -7.89 -10.83
CA PRO A 104 7.97 -8.79 -11.97
C PRO A 104 6.76 -9.72 -11.87
N ALA A 105 6.18 -9.93 -10.69
CA ALA A 105 4.93 -10.68 -10.48
C ALA A 105 3.98 -9.87 -9.55
N ALA A 106 2.70 -10.24 -9.50
CA ALA A 106 1.73 -9.64 -8.58
C ALA A 106 1.21 -10.61 -7.53
N TYR A 107 1.14 -11.90 -7.89
CA TYR A 107 0.73 -12.99 -7.02
C TYR A 107 1.46 -14.29 -7.40
N SER A 108 1.97 -15.02 -6.42
CA SER A 108 2.41 -16.41 -6.57
C SER A 108 1.23 -17.38 -6.66
N SER A 109 1.43 -18.51 -7.34
CA SER A 109 0.39 -19.53 -7.57
C SER A 109 -0.04 -20.32 -6.33
N ILE A 110 0.67 -20.18 -5.20
CA ILE A 110 0.44 -20.97 -3.96
C ILE A 110 0.01 -20.11 -2.76
N GLY A 111 0.00 -18.79 -2.88
CA GLY A 111 -0.26 -17.86 -1.77
C GLY A 111 0.57 -16.59 -1.93
N ASP A 112 0.10 -15.46 -1.41
CA ASP A 112 0.87 -14.21 -1.42
C ASP A 112 0.25 -13.14 -0.51
N GLN A 113 1.05 -12.10 -0.25
CA GLN A 113 0.66 -10.88 0.43
C GLN A 113 0.44 -9.75 -0.57
N LEU A 114 -0.43 -8.80 -0.21
CA LEU A 114 -0.39 -7.45 -0.75
C LEU A 114 -0.55 -6.45 0.39
N PHE A 115 0.48 -5.62 0.58
CA PHE A 115 0.47 -4.55 1.56
C PHE A 115 0.23 -3.20 0.90
N ALA A 116 -0.60 -2.39 1.54
CA ALA A 116 -0.75 -0.97 1.26
C ALA A 116 -0.02 -0.16 2.34
N ILE A 117 0.96 0.63 1.92
CA ILE A 117 1.79 1.44 2.82
C ILE A 117 1.93 2.89 2.35
N GLN A 118 2.28 3.77 3.28
CA GLN A 118 2.95 5.04 2.98
C GLN A 118 4.40 5.00 3.46
N GLY A 119 5.21 5.98 3.05
CA GLY A 119 6.64 6.03 3.38
C GLY A 119 7.47 5.24 2.36
N SER A 120 8.04 4.11 2.76
CA SER A 120 8.83 3.23 1.90
C SER A 120 8.90 1.82 2.49
N THR A 121 9.30 0.82 1.71
CA THR A 121 9.57 -0.54 2.22
C THR A 121 10.69 -0.59 3.26
N ALA A 122 11.60 0.40 3.31
CA ALA A 122 12.61 0.50 4.36
C ALA A 122 12.08 1.10 5.68
N ALA A 123 11.00 1.89 5.61
CA ALA A 123 10.38 2.56 6.75
C ALA A 123 8.86 2.69 6.50
N PRO A 124 8.12 1.58 6.58
CA PRO A 124 6.73 1.56 6.17
C PRO A 124 5.79 2.14 7.22
N ILE A 125 4.78 2.87 6.75
CA ILE A 125 3.56 3.18 7.49
C ILE A 125 2.48 2.28 6.94
N PHE A 126 2.15 1.21 7.66
CA PHE A 126 1.13 0.25 7.24
C PHE A 126 -0.27 0.87 7.27
N ILE A 127 -1.04 0.63 6.20
CA ILE A 127 -2.43 1.08 6.06
C ILE A 127 -3.37 -0.14 6.07
N ALA A 128 -3.08 -1.14 5.26
CA ALA A 128 -3.82 -2.40 5.19
C ALA A 128 -2.93 -3.52 4.61
N GLY A 129 -3.36 -4.77 4.80
CA GLY A 129 -2.76 -5.95 4.20
C GLY A 129 -3.84 -6.94 3.77
N LEU A 130 -3.57 -7.69 2.71
CA LEU A 130 -4.34 -8.83 2.22
C LEU A 130 -3.38 -10.02 2.13
N GLN A 131 -3.77 -11.19 2.61
CA GLN A 131 -2.97 -12.43 2.54
C GLN A 131 -3.81 -13.56 1.95
N TYR A 132 -3.20 -14.36 1.09
CA TYR A 132 -3.62 -15.72 0.77
C TYR A 132 -2.67 -16.69 1.48
N ASN A 133 -3.13 -17.31 2.58
CA ASN A 133 -2.29 -18.21 3.37
C ASN A 133 -1.79 -19.40 2.52
N ASP A 134 -0.48 -19.68 2.60
CA ASP A 134 0.16 -20.84 1.92
C ASP A 134 -0.30 -22.18 2.54
N ALA A 135 -0.64 -22.18 3.83
CA ALA A 135 -1.12 -23.35 4.54
C ALA A 135 -2.36 -23.07 5.40
N THR A 136 -3.09 -24.13 5.73
CA THR A 136 -4.16 -24.06 6.73
C THR A 136 -3.56 -23.66 8.08
N GLY A 137 -4.04 -22.57 8.66
CA GLY A 137 -3.54 -22.01 9.92
C GLY A 137 -4.59 -21.13 10.61
N ASP A 138 -4.17 -20.43 11.66
CA ASP A 138 -4.94 -19.33 12.22
C ASP A 138 -4.47 -17.99 11.63
N ASP A 139 -5.31 -16.97 11.76
CA ASP A 139 -5.04 -15.62 11.23
C ASP A 139 -4.33 -14.75 12.28
N ALA A 140 -3.62 -15.35 13.24
CA ALA A 140 -3.05 -14.61 14.37
C ALA A 140 -1.77 -13.86 14.00
N ASN A 141 -0.93 -14.44 13.14
CA ASN A 141 0.26 -13.81 12.58
C ASN A 141 0.57 -14.47 11.22
N TRP A 142 0.04 -13.95 10.10
CA TRP A 142 0.03 -14.60 8.78
C TRP A 142 1.29 -15.45 8.51
N ASP A 143 1.18 -16.74 8.23
CA ASP A 143 2.30 -17.72 8.04
C ASP A 143 3.45 -17.75 9.09
N GLY A 144 3.42 -16.94 10.15
CA GLY A 144 4.44 -16.71 11.16
C GLY A 144 5.68 -15.93 10.71
N ALA A 145 6.06 -16.00 9.43
CA ALA A 145 7.25 -15.35 8.87
C ALA A 145 7.25 -15.37 7.33
N ALA A 146 7.93 -14.40 6.72
CA ALA A 146 8.28 -14.45 5.31
C ALA A 146 9.55 -15.28 5.08
N THR A 147 9.37 -16.45 4.48
CA THR A 147 10.46 -17.39 4.13
C THR A 147 10.52 -17.72 2.65
N SER A 148 9.52 -17.30 1.90
CA SER A 148 9.36 -17.50 0.45
C SER A 148 8.59 -16.32 -0.16
N ASN A 149 8.36 -16.36 -1.46
CA ASN A 149 7.52 -15.39 -2.19
C ASN A 149 6.01 -15.64 -2.01
N SER A 150 5.62 -16.38 -0.97
CA SER A 150 4.23 -16.80 -0.75
C SER A 150 3.86 -16.82 0.73
N THR A 151 4.77 -16.37 1.59
CA THR A 151 4.57 -16.35 3.04
C THR A 151 4.90 -14.98 3.59
N SER A 152 4.15 -14.53 4.58
CA SER A 152 4.38 -13.24 5.23
C SER A 152 3.79 -13.22 6.62
N ALA A 153 4.55 -12.79 7.64
CA ALA A 153 4.00 -12.38 8.94
C ALA A 153 2.93 -11.29 8.81
N LEU A 154 2.01 -11.20 9.78
CA LEU A 154 1.15 -10.04 9.97
C LEU A 154 1.96 -8.95 10.69
N PRO A 155 2.20 -7.79 10.06
CA PRO A 155 2.86 -6.69 10.75
C PRO A 155 2.09 -6.31 12.02
N ASN A 156 2.78 -6.16 13.15
CA ASN A 156 2.17 -5.76 14.43
C ASN A 156 1.41 -4.40 14.40
N ALA A 157 1.60 -3.61 13.34
CA ALA A 157 0.85 -2.38 13.08
C ALA A 157 -0.56 -2.63 12.53
N LEU A 158 -0.85 -3.86 12.09
CA LEU A 158 -2.12 -4.29 11.53
C LEU A 158 -2.79 -5.33 12.44
N ILE A 159 -4.09 -5.51 12.24
CA ILE A 159 -4.89 -6.57 12.85
C ILE A 159 -5.66 -7.29 11.76
N THR A 160 -5.94 -8.58 11.95
CA THR A 160 -6.83 -9.32 11.06
C THR A 160 -8.25 -8.75 11.17
N GLY A 161 -8.82 -8.40 10.02
CA GLY A 161 -10.20 -7.91 9.94
C GLY A 161 -11.19 -8.98 10.40
N SER A 162 -12.24 -8.57 11.11
CA SER A 162 -13.36 -9.45 11.47
C SER A 162 -14.67 -8.82 11.00
N THR A 163 -15.64 -9.66 10.64
CA THR A 163 -17.01 -9.28 10.26
C THR A 163 -17.97 -9.33 11.43
#